data_AF-A0A6A0HPM9-F1
#
_entry.id   AF-A0A6A0HPM9-F1
#
_cell.length_a   1.000
_cell.length_b   1.000
_cell.length_c   1.000
_cell.angle_alpha   90.00
_cell.angle_beta   90.00
_cell.angle_gamma   90.00
#
_symmetry.space_group_name_H-M   'P 1'
#
loop_
_entity.id
_entity.type
_entity.pdbx_description
1 polymer ?
#
loop_
_entity_poly.entity_id
_entity_poly.type
_entity_poly.pdbx_seq_one_letter_code
_entity_poly.pdbx_strand_id
1 'polypeptide(L)'
;MKNKKKKGETIPSPEKKRSIRLRSVSDVNRLLAKIINDLLRNETEESKASKIGYLCNIMIKSFEVSDIEKRITVLEQRHSAEKVGHEPQDAIREARKTSVA
;
A
#
# COMPACT_ATOMS: atom_id res chain seq x y z
N MET A 1 -27.13 38.12 50.40
CA MET A 1 -27.22 36.74 49.88
C MET A 1 -26.27 36.61 48.69
N LYS A 2 -25.25 35.73 48.76
CA LYS A 2 -24.23 35.60 47.71
C LYS A 2 -24.70 34.56 46.67
N ASN A 3 -25.03 35.02 45.47
CA ASN A 3 -25.39 34.17 44.33
C ASN A 3 -24.17 33.34 43.89
N LYS A 4 -24.22 32.03 44.13
CA LYS A 4 -23.27 31.06 43.57
C LYS A 4 -23.56 30.91 42.07
N LYS A 5 -22.65 31.41 41.22
CA LYS A 5 -22.64 31.14 39.78
C LYS A 5 -22.62 29.62 39.56
N LYS A 6 -23.64 29.07 38.89
CA LYS A 6 -23.69 27.68 38.45
C LYS A 6 -22.50 27.42 37.53
N LYS A 7 -21.65 26.44 37.88
CA LYS A 7 -20.55 25.97 37.03
C LYS A 7 -21.14 25.52 35.69
N GLY A 8 -20.61 26.07 34.61
CA GLY A 8 -21.02 25.76 33.25
C GLY A 8 -20.91 24.26 32.97
N GLU A 9 -21.98 23.70 32.44
CA GLU A 9 -22.04 22.38 31.83
C GLU A 9 -21.06 22.37 30.64
N THR A 10 -19.97 21.62 30.77
CA THR A 10 -19.04 21.43 29.66
C THR A 10 -19.72 20.50 28.66
N ILE A 11 -20.14 21.04 27.52
CA ILE A 11 -20.60 20.24 26.37
C ILE A 11 -19.46 19.26 26.03
N PRO A 12 -19.67 17.94 26.04
CA PRO A 12 -18.62 17.00 25.64
C PRO A 12 -18.25 17.30 24.18
N SER A 13 -17.02 17.75 23.97
CA SER A 13 -16.48 17.95 22.62
C SER A 13 -16.60 16.62 21.86
N PRO A 14 -17.08 16.62 20.60
CA PRO A 14 -17.21 15.39 19.84
C PRO A 14 -15.83 14.72 19.77
N GLU A 15 -15.74 13.48 20.26
CA GLU A 15 -14.51 12.68 20.18
C GLU A 15 -14.06 12.66 18.72
N LYS A 16 -12.87 13.21 18.45
CA LYS A 16 -12.23 13.11 17.14
C LYS A 16 -12.07 11.63 16.80
N LYS A 17 -12.91 11.13 15.90
CA LYS A 17 -12.75 9.78 15.31
C LYS A 17 -11.39 9.74 14.63
N ARG A 18 -10.44 9.01 15.21
CA ARG A 18 -9.11 8.84 14.61
C ARG A 18 -9.26 8.11 13.29
N SER A 19 -8.77 8.70 12.21
CA SER A 19 -8.73 8.05 10.90
C SER A 19 -7.72 6.89 10.93
N ILE A 20 -8.15 5.69 10.57
CA ILE A 20 -7.24 4.55 10.40
C ILE A 20 -6.41 4.80 9.14
N ARG A 21 -5.08 4.70 9.26
CA ARG A 21 -4.15 4.75 8.12
C ARG A 21 -3.59 3.36 7.88
N LEU A 22 -3.74 2.86 6.67
CA LEU A 22 -3.22 1.55 6.24
C LEU A 22 -2.00 1.80 5.35
N ARG A 23 -0.80 1.51 5.86
CA ARG A 23 0.46 1.71 5.11
C ARG A 23 1.12 0.39 4.70
N SER A 24 0.63 -0.71 5.25
CA SER A 24 1.20 -2.04 5.05
C SER A 24 0.12 -3.11 5.11
N VAL A 25 0.46 -4.30 4.61
CA VAL A 25 -0.37 -5.51 4.77
C VAL A 25 -0.60 -5.84 6.26
N SER A 26 0.37 -5.55 7.14
CA SER A 26 0.22 -5.75 8.58
C SER A 26 -0.88 -4.87 9.18
N ASP A 27 -0.98 -3.61 8.74
CA ASP A 27 -2.05 -2.70 9.17
C ASP A 27 -3.42 -3.20 8.72
N VAL A 28 -3.50 -3.72 7.48
CA VAL A 28 -4.71 -4.34 6.95
C VAL A 28 -5.12 -5.55 7.79
N ASN A 29 -4.16 -6.41 8.14
CA ASN A 29 -4.42 -7.58 8.99
C ASN A 29 -4.93 -7.19 10.38
N ARG A 30 -4.36 -6.14 10.99
CA ARG A 30 -4.82 -5.60 12.27
C ARG A 30 -6.26 -5.08 12.18
N LEU A 31 -6.59 -4.37 11.10
CA LEU A 31 -7.96 -3.90 10.86
C LEU A 31 -8.94 -5.06 10.68
N LEU A 32 -8.59 -6.05 9.85
CA LEU A 32 -9.44 -7.22 9.62
C LEU A 32 -9.68 -8.00 10.92
N ALA A 33 -8.64 -8.23 11.72
CA ALA A 33 -8.77 -8.88 13.01
C ALA A 33 -9.75 -8.14 13.94
N LYS A 34 -9.68 -6.80 13.97
CA LYS A 34 -10.64 -5.98 14.71
C LYS A 34 -12.06 -6.20 14.20
N ILE A 35 -12.29 -6.11 12.89
CA ILE A 35 -13.63 -6.25 12.30
C ILE A 35 -14.21 -7.65 12.51
N ILE A 36 -13.39 -8.70 12.41
CA ILE A 36 -13.81 -10.08 12.71
C ILE A 36 -14.28 -10.18 14.15
N ASN A 37 -13.50 -9.64 15.09
CA ASN A 37 -13.87 -9.65 16.50
C ASN A 37 -15.14 -8.84 16.78
N ASP A 38 -15.30 -7.69 16.13
CA ASP A 38 -16.50 -6.84 16.26
C ASP A 38 -17.74 -7.55 15.69
N LEU A 39 -17.61 -8.29 14.59
CA LEU A 39 -18.68 -9.14 14.05
C LEU A 39 -19.06 -10.26 15.01
N LEU A 40 -18.08 -10.99 15.54
CA LEU A 40 -18.32 -12.09 16.49
C LEU A 40 -19.03 -11.61 17.77
N ARG A 41 -18.81 -10.34 18.17
CA ARG A 41 -19.48 -9.70 19.30
C ARG A 41 -20.79 -9.00 18.94
N ASN A 42 -21.24 -9.04 17.68
CA ASN A 42 -22.40 -8.29 17.18
C ASN A 42 -22.29 -6.77 17.38
N GLU A 43 -21.06 -6.24 17.42
CA GLU A 43 -20.76 -4.80 17.56
C GLU A 43 -20.64 -4.09 16.20
N THR A 44 -20.82 -4.82 15.10
CA THR A 44 -20.76 -4.29 13.73
C THR A 44 -21.74 -5.02 12.83
N GLU A 45 -22.29 -4.30 11.86
CA GLU A 45 -23.15 -4.85 10.82
C GLU A 45 -22.34 -5.63 9.76
N GLU A 46 -22.85 -6.79 9.35
CA GLU A 46 -22.30 -7.62 8.28
C GLU A 46 -22.06 -6.83 6.98
N SER A 47 -23.01 -5.95 6.62
CA SER A 47 -22.92 -5.14 5.41
C SER A 47 -21.73 -4.18 5.42
N LYS A 48 -21.37 -3.63 6.59
CA LYS A 48 -20.21 -2.76 6.78
C LYS A 48 -18.92 -3.58 6.76
N ALA A 49 -18.90 -4.71 7.46
CA ALA A 49 -17.74 -5.58 7.50
C ALA A 49 -17.38 -6.13 6.10
N SER A 50 -18.38 -6.53 5.32
CA SER A 50 -18.19 -7.00 3.93
C SER A 50 -17.56 -5.91 3.05
N LYS A 51 -18.05 -4.67 3.12
CA LYS A 51 -17.45 -3.52 2.40
C LYS A 51 -16.01 -3.26 2.84
N ILE A 52 -15.73 -3.33 4.13
CA ILE A 52 -14.35 -3.17 4.65
C ILE A 52 -13.45 -4.28 4.12
N GLY A 53 -13.90 -5.54 4.14
CA GLY A 53 -13.17 -6.68 3.58
C GLY A 53 -12.83 -6.49 2.10
N TYR A 54 -13.79 -6.03 1.30
CA TYR A 54 -13.56 -5.72 -0.11
C TYR A 54 -12.50 -4.62 -0.31
N LEU A 55 -12.58 -3.53 0.45
CA LEU A 55 -11.59 -2.44 0.39
C LEU A 55 -10.19 -2.90 0.83
N CYS A 56 -10.11 -3.74 1.87
CA CYS A 56 -8.85 -4.35 2.31
C CYS A 56 -8.20 -5.19 1.19
N ASN A 57 -9.00 -5.94 0.42
CA ASN A 57 -8.49 -6.71 -0.71
C ASN A 57 -7.90 -5.81 -1.81
N ILE A 58 -8.56 -4.68 -2.13
CA ILE A 58 -8.02 -3.69 -3.07
C ILE A 58 -6.70 -3.12 -2.56
N MET A 59 -6.61 -2.79 -1.26
CA MET A 59 -5.38 -2.28 -0.64
C MET A 59 -4.23 -3.29 -0.75
N ILE A 60 -4.49 -4.57 -0.47
CA ILE A 60 -3.47 -5.63 -0.59
C ILE A 60 -2.95 -5.71 -2.02
N LYS A 61 -3.85 -5.73 -3.01
CA LYS A 61 -3.47 -5.72 -4.44
C LYS A 61 -2.61 -4.52 -4.80
N SER A 62 -2.93 -3.33 -4.28
CA SER A 62 -2.11 -2.13 -4.51
C SER A 62 -0.69 -2.28 -3.95
N PHE A 63 -0.53 -2.91 -2.77
CA PHE A 63 0.79 -3.18 -2.21
C PHE A 63 1.57 -4.19 -3.05
N GLU A 64 0.92 -5.27 -3.48
CA GLU A 64 1.53 -6.29 -4.34
C GLU A 64 2.00 -5.70 -5.67
N VAL A 65 1.16 -4.89 -6.34
CA VAL A 65 1.50 -4.22 -7.59
C VAL A 65 2.71 -3.30 -7.39
N SER A 66 2.73 -2.49 -6.33
CA SER A 66 3.85 -1.59 -6.05
C SER A 66 5.17 -2.35 -5.82
N ASP A 67 5.13 -3.48 -5.12
CA ASP A 67 6.33 -4.29 -4.89
C ASP A 67 6.80 -5.01 -6.17
N ILE A 68 5.87 -5.44 -7.03
CA ILE A 68 6.20 -5.98 -8.35
C ILE A 68 6.86 -4.91 -9.22
N GLU A 69 6.30 -3.70 -9.28
CA GLU A 69 6.87 -2.58 -10.04
C GLU A 69 8.30 -2.29 -9.60
N LYS A 70 8.56 -2.19 -8.28
CA LYS A 70 9.93 -2.00 -7.75
C LYS A 70 10.88 -3.10 -8.21
N ARG A 71 10.45 -4.36 -8.16
CA ARG A 71 11.27 -5.50 -8.58
C ARG A 71 11.57 -5.45 -10.07
N ILE A 72 10.59 -5.10 -10.90
CA ILE A 72 10.77 -4.92 -12.35
C ILE A 72 11.77 -3.79 -12.62
N THR A 73 11.60 -2.62 -12.00
CA THR A 73 12.53 -1.50 -12.17
C THR A 73 13.96 -1.88 -11.81
N VAL A 74 14.18 -2.64 -10.73
CA VAL A 74 15.52 -3.14 -10.37
C VAL A 74 16.09 -4.07 -11.44
N LEU A 75 15.28 -4.95 -12.03
CA LEU A 75 15.72 -5.86 -13.09
C LEU A 75 16.05 -5.10 -14.38
N GLU A 76 15.21 -4.16 -14.79
CA GLU A 76 15.43 -3.31 -15.96
C GLU A 76 16.71 -2.49 -15.83
N GLN A 77 16.99 -1.95 -14.64
CA GLN A 77 18.24 -1.23 -14.35
C GLN A 77 19.47 -2.15 -14.50
N ARG A 78 19.40 -3.39 -14.01
CA ARG A 78 20.50 -4.36 -14.14
C ARG A 78 20.75 -4.73 -15.60
N HIS A 79 19.71 -5.04 -16.36
CA HIS A 79 19.84 -5.36 -17.78
C HIS A 79 20.31 -4.17 -18.62
N SER A 80 19.87 -2.96 -18.29
CA SER A 80 20.36 -1.74 -18.96
C SER A 80 21.84 -1.50 -18.67
N ALA A 81 22.29 -1.76 -17.44
CA ALA A 81 23.72 -1.68 -17.09
C ALA A 81 24.57 -2.76 -17.81
N GLU A 82 24.04 -3.98 -17.98
CA GLU A 82 24.70 -5.05 -18.73
C GLU A 82 24.80 -4.75 -20.24
N LYS A 83 23.80 -4.06 -20.82
CA LYS A 83 23.83 -3.65 -22.24
C LYS A 83 24.94 -2.65 -22.57
N VAL A 84 25.47 -1.92 -21.58
CA VAL A 84 26.63 -1.04 -21.75
C VAL A 84 27.95 -1.83 -21.86
N GLY A 85 27.98 -3.09 -21.41
CA GLY A 85 29.15 -3.97 -21.47
C GLY A 85 29.20 -4.92 -22.68
N HIS A 86 28.17 -4.94 -23.52
CA HIS A 86 28.12 -5.75 -24.74
C HIS A 86 27.91 -4.82 -25.93
N GLU A 87 28.97 -4.14 -26.37
CA GLU A 87 28.98 -3.63 -27.75
C GLU A 87 28.61 -4.79 -28.69
N PRO A 88 27.80 -4.53 -29.72
CA PRO A 88 27.29 -5.58 -30.59
C PRO A 88 28.49 -6.26 -31.26
N GLN A 89 28.81 -7.48 -30.82
CA GLN A 89 29.78 -8.35 -31.50
C GLN A 89 29.36 -8.59 -32.96
N ASP A 90 28.11 -8.31 -33.29
CA ASP A 90 27.55 -8.30 -34.63
C ASP A 90 28.17 -7.23 -35.54
N ALA A 91 28.56 -6.05 -35.02
CA ALA A 91 29.24 -5.02 -35.81
C ALA A 91 30.69 -5.42 -36.14
N ILE A 92 31.40 -6.04 -35.19
CA ILE A 92 32.77 -6.55 -35.40
C ILE A 92 32.78 -7.75 -36.35
N ARG A 93 31.74 -8.59 -36.31
CA ARG A 93 31.57 -9.75 -37.20
C ARG A 93 31.23 -9.35 -38.64
N GLU A 94 30.43 -8.31 -38.83
CA GLU A 94 30.10 -7.75 -40.15
C GLU A 94 31.31 -7.03 -40.79
N ALA A 95 32.08 -6.26 -39.99
CA ALA A 95 33.30 -5.60 -40.47
C ALA A 95 34.41 -6.59 -40.90
N ARG A 96 34.52 -7.74 -40.22
CA ARG A 96 35.47 -8.81 -40.62
C ARG A 96 35.05 -9.56 -41.89
N LYS A 97 33.75 -9.63 -42.22
CA LYS A 97 33.29 -10.22 -43.48
C LYS A 97 33.52 -9.32 -44.69
N THR A 98 33.46 -8.01 -44.50
CA THR A 98 33.68 -7.02 -45.57
C THR A 98 35.15 -6.76 -45.87
N SER A 99 36.07 -7.04 -44.93
CA SER A 99 37.52 -6.90 -45.14
C SER A 99 38.17 -8.08 -45.88
N VAL A 100 37.47 -9.19 -46.11
CA VAL A 100 38.01 -10.42 -46.74
C VAL A 100 37.35 -10.69 -48.11
N ALA A 101 36.61 -9.72 -48.66
CA ALA A 101 36.00 -9.78 -49.98
C ALA A 101 36.76 -8.91 -50.99
#